data_AF-A0A2H6H2G0-F1
#
_entry.id   AF-A0A2H6H2G0-F1
#
_cell.length_a   1.000
_cell.length_b   1.000
_cell.length_c   1.000
_cell.angle_alpha   90.00
_cell.angle_beta   90.00
_cell.angle_gamma   90.00
#
_symmetry.space_group_name_H-M   'P 1'
#
loop_
_entity.id
_entity.type
_entity.pdbx_description
1 polymer ?
#
loop_
_entity_poly.entity_id
_entity_poly.type
_entity_poly.pdbx_seq_one_letter_code
_entity_poly.pdbx_strand_id
1 'polypeptide(L)'
;MIKEWMIANPKLSIIVISFLVTFAMTFVTKKFTNQNRMKELKDIQKACQIKIKDNKGNPEEMTKIQKEMMTCSMELMKHSFKPMFITFIPLLVLFWWIRGIYTDILSGWIWWYIGTSLIASIILRKALKVV
;
A
#
# COMPACT_ATOMS: atom_id res chain seq x y z
N MET A 1 6.61 7.79 -30.16
CA MET A 1 5.42 8.41 -29.52
C MET A 1 5.49 8.49 -27.99
N ILE A 2 5.30 7.41 -27.21
CA ILE A 2 5.24 7.53 -25.72
C ILE A 2 6.55 8.04 -25.11
N LYS A 3 7.70 7.47 -25.51
CA LYS A 3 9.02 7.91 -25.02
C LYS A 3 9.31 9.37 -25.39
N GLU A 4 8.99 9.78 -26.62
CA GLU A 4 9.17 11.16 -27.08
C GLU A 4 8.37 12.15 -26.24
N TRP A 5 7.12 11.81 -25.90
CA TRP A 5 6.31 12.64 -25.01
C TRP A 5 6.87 12.72 -23.58
N MET A 6 7.41 11.61 -23.07
CA MET A 6 8.07 11.57 -21.76
C MET A 6 9.32 12.45 -21.73
N ILE A 7 10.10 12.46 -22.82
CA ILE A 7 11.28 13.32 -22.95
C ILE A 7 10.87 14.78 -23.10
N ALA A 8 9.83 15.07 -23.89
CA ALA A 8 9.35 16.44 -24.12
C ALA A 8 8.72 17.06 -22.87
N ASN A 9 8.02 16.27 -22.05
CA ASN A 9 7.32 16.73 -20.84
C ASN A 9 7.63 15.82 -19.64
N PRO A 10 8.87 15.85 -19.10
CA PRO A 10 9.31 14.87 -18.10
C PRO A 10 8.57 14.97 -16.77
N LYS A 11 8.20 16.18 -16.33
CA LYS A 11 7.45 16.40 -15.08
C LYS A 11 5.99 15.94 -15.18
N LEU A 12 5.30 16.29 -16.25
CA LEU A 12 3.90 15.89 -16.44
C LEU A 12 3.77 14.38 -16.68
N SER A 13 4.68 13.82 -17.48
CA SER A 13 4.66 12.39 -17.77
C SER A 13 4.87 11.53 -16.53
N ILE A 14 5.82 11.88 -15.64
CA ILE A 14 6.03 11.13 -14.40
C ILE A 14 4.86 11.24 -13.42
N ILE A 15 4.20 12.40 -13.36
CA ILE A 15 2.98 12.62 -12.56
C ILE A 15 1.85 11.72 -13.07
N VAL A 16 1.61 11.70 -14.38
CA VAL A 16 0.55 10.88 -14.99
C VAL A 16 0.84 9.39 -14.78
N ILE A 17 2.08 8.96 -15.01
CA ILE A 17 2.47 7.55 -14.83
C ILE A 17 2.34 7.13 -13.37
N SER A 18 2.87 7.91 -12.42
CA SER A 18 2.77 7.59 -10.99
C SER A 18 1.31 7.53 -10.51
N PHE A 19 0.44 8.40 -11.01
CA PHE A 19 -1.00 8.35 -10.75
C PHE A 19 -1.62 7.06 -11.29
N LEU A 20 -1.38 6.71 -12.55
CA LEU A 20 -1.94 5.50 -13.18
C LEU A 20 -1.46 4.22 -12.48
N VAL A 21 -0.18 4.15 -12.12
CA VAL A 21 0.38 3.02 -11.38
C VAL A 21 -0.27 2.91 -10.00
N THR A 22 -0.37 4.03 -9.28
CA THR A 22 -1.03 4.06 -7.97
C THR A 22 -2.50 3.66 -8.07
N PHE A 23 -3.19 4.08 -9.12
CA PHE A 23 -4.57 3.70 -9.42
C PHE A 23 -4.70 2.19 -9.65
N ALA A 24 -3.89 1.63 -10.55
CA ALA A 24 -3.88 0.20 -10.82
C ALA A 24 -3.59 -0.62 -9.57
N MET A 25 -2.58 -0.24 -8.78
CA MET A 25 -2.26 -0.91 -7.51
C MET A 25 -3.40 -0.84 -6.51
N THR A 26 -4.00 0.33 -6.33
CA THR A 26 -5.10 0.51 -5.38
C THR A 26 -6.31 -0.33 -5.80
N PHE A 27 -6.57 -0.41 -7.11
CA PHE A 27 -7.62 -1.25 -7.67
C PHE A 27 -7.35 -2.74 -7.45
N VAL A 28 -6.12 -3.20 -7.68
CA VAL A 28 -5.69 -4.58 -7.39
C VAL A 28 -5.87 -4.88 -5.91
N THR A 29 -5.37 -4.05 -5.02
CA THR A 29 -5.55 -4.25 -3.57
C THR A 29 -7.02 -4.32 -3.18
N LYS A 30 -7.88 -3.44 -3.75
CA LYS A 30 -9.32 -3.49 -3.51
C LYS A 30 -9.95 -4.83 -3.92
N LYS A 31 -9.58 -5.35 -5.09
CA LYS A 31 -10.17 -6.56 -5.66
C LYS A 31 -9.62 -7.84 -5.02
N PHE A 32 -8.35 -7.85 -4.66
CA PHE A 32 -7.65 -9.04 -4.15
C PHE A 32 -7.64 -9.13 -2.62
N THR A 33 -8.02 -8.07 -1.91
CA THR A 33 -8.15 -8.06 -0.44
C THR A 33 -9.62 -8.01 -0.03
N ASN A 34 -10.03 -8.92 0.87
CA ASN A 34 -11.36 -8.91 1.46
C ASN A 34 -11.52 -7.73 2.42
N GLN A 35 -12.14 -6.66 1.95
CA GLN A 35 -12.29 -5.40 2.70
C GLN A 35 -13.09 -5.56 4.00
N ASN A 36 -14.08 -6.45 4.02
CA ASN A 36 -14.89 -6.71 5.21
C ASN A 36 -14.03 -7.40 6.28
N ARG A 37 -13.29 -8.46 5.88
CA ARG A 37 -12.40 -9.17 6.79
C ARG A 37 -11.29 -8.28 7.33
N MET A 38 -10.74 -7.39 6.51
CA MET A 38 -9.73 -6.41 6.97
C MET A 38 -10.28 -5.44 8.01
N LYS A 39 -11.55 -5.02 7.89
CA LYS A 39 -12.19 -4.17 8.91
C LYS A 39 -12.38 -4.93 10.22
N GLU A 40 -12.93 -6.14 10.14
CA GLU A 40 -13.11 -7.00 11.33
C GLU A 40 -11.79 -7.22 12.07
N LEU A 41 -10.71 -7.54 11.35
CA LEU A 41 -9.39 -7.75 11.95
C LEU A 41 -8.85 -6.48 12.61
N LYS A 42 -9.05 -5.30 12.00
CA LYS A 42 -8.67 -4.03 12.65
C LYS A 42 -9.50 -3.75 13.91
N ASP A 43 -10.76 -4.12 13.93
CA ASP A 43 -11.63 -3.96 15.09
C ASP A 43 -11.26 -4.94 16.22
N ILE A 44 -10.93 -6.19 15.88
CA ILE A 44 -10.37 -7.17 16.83
C ILE A 44 -9.05 -6.65 17.40
N GLN A 45 -8.18 -6.07 16.58
CA GLN A 45 -6.91 -5.50 17.04
C GLN A 45 -7.14 -4.35 18.04
N LYS A 46 -8.11 -3.45 17.78
CA LYS A 46 -8.50 -2.40 18.74
C LYS A 46 -9.07 -2.98 20.03
N ALA A 47 -9.95 -3.98 19.94
CA ALA A 47 -10.51 -4.66 21.10
C ALA A 47 -9.41 -5.30 21.95
N CYS A 48 -8.43 -5.97 21.33
CA CYS A 48 -7.26 -6.52 22.03
C CYS A 48 -6.44 -5.42 22.73
N GLN A 49 -6.23 -4.27 22.09
CA GLN A 49 -5.52 -3.14 22.70
C GLN A 49 -6.24 -2.59 23.94
N ILE A 50 -7.58 -2.56 23.93
CA ILE A 50 -8.38 -2.16 25.09
C ILE A 50 -8.22 -3.21 26.20
N LYS A 51 -8.40 -4.51 25.89
CA LYS A 51 -8.23 -5.60 26.86
C LYS A 51 -6.85 -5.59 27.52
N ILE A 52 -5.78 -5.28 26.78
CA ILE A 52 -4.42 -5.14 27.35
C ILE A 52 -4.37 -4.01 28.38
N LYS A 53 -5.05 -2.89 28.14
CA LYS A 53 -5.06 -1.75 29.08
C LYS A 53 -5.82 -2.09 30.36
N ASP A 54 -6.90 -2.87 30.25
CA ASP A 54 -7.77 -3.23 31.38
C ASP A 54 -7.19 -4.38 32.22
N ASN A 55 -6.35 -5.25 31.64
CA ASN A 55 -5.83 -6.46 32.29
C ASN A 55 -4.33 -6.37 32.65
N LYS A 56 -3.79 -5.16 32.89
CA LYS A 56 -2.35 -4.90 33.14
C LYS A 56 -1.72 -5.62 34.35
N GLY A 57 -2.47 -6.43 35.10
CA GLY A 57 -1.99 -7.15 36.27
C GLY A 57 -2.14 -8.67 36.21
N ASN A 58 -2.71 -9.24 35.14
CA ASN A 58 -2.93 -10.69 35.03
C ASN A 58 -2.07 -11.30 33.89
N PRO A 59 -0.94 -11.96 34.21
CA PRO A 59 -0.03 -12.53 33.21
C PRO A 59 -0.66 -13.58 32.29
N GLU A 60 -1.60 -14.38 32.80
CA GLU A 60 -2.27 -15.42 32.00
C GLU A 60 -3.20 -14.80 30.96
N GLU A 61 -4.03 -13.84 31.35
CA GLU A 61 -4.93 -13.12 30.45
C GLU A 61 -4.14 -12.27 29.44
N MET A 62 -3.05 -11.63 29.87
CA MET A 62 -2.15 -10.93 28.95
C MET A 62 -1.56 -11.86 27.90
N THR A 63 -1.18 -13.08 28.27
CA THR A 63 -0.65 -14.08 27.33
C THR A 63 -1.71 -14.52 26.31
N LYS A 64 -2.96 -14.71 26.74
CA LYS A 64 -4.08 -15.02 25.82
C LYS A 64 -4.33 -13.89 24.84
N ILE A 65 -4.37 -12.63 25.31
CA ILE A 65 -4.61 -11.47 24.45
C ILE A 65 -3.45 -11.27 23.45
N GLN A 66 -2.21 -11.50 23.87
CA GLN A 66 -1.06 -11.46 22.96
C GLN A 66 -1.15 -12.53 21.87
N LYS A 67 -1.56 -13.77 22.21
CA LYS A 67 -1.80 -14.82 21.22
C LYS A 67 -2.90 -14.42 20.23
N GLU A 68 -4.02 -13.88 20.72
CA GLU A 68 -5.11 -13.36 19.87
C GLU A 68 -4.61 -12.27 18.92
N MET A 69 -3.83 -11.30 19.44
CA MET A 69 -3.22 -10.24 18.63
C MET A 69 -2.24 -10.78 17.58
N MET A 70 -1.45 -11.80 17.92
CA MET A 70 -0.54 -12.45 16.99
C MET A 70 -1.29 -13.16 15.87
N THR A 71 -2.36 -13.92 16.20
CA THR A 71 -3.21 -14.57 15.18
C THR A 71 -3.87 -13.57 14.24
N CYS A 72 -4.40 -12.48 14.80
CA CYS A 72 -5.02 -11.40 14.03
C CYS A 72 -4.00 -10.72 13.10
N SER A 73 -2.79 -10.46 13.60
CA SER A 73 -1.69 -9.89 12.82
C SER A 73 -1.23 -10.82 11.70
N MET A 74 -1.13 -12.13 11.95
CA MET A 74 -0.80 -13.13 10.92
C MET A 74 -1.88 -13.18 9.83
N GLU A 75 -3.15 -13.07 10.19
CA GLU A 75 -4.24 -13.07 9.22
C GLU A 75 -4.26 -11.79 8.37
N LEU A 76 -4.07 -10.62 9.00
CA LEU A 76 -3.88 -9.34 8.30
C LEU A 76 -2.72 -9.42 7.31
N MET A 77 -1.61 -10.00 7.73
CA MET A 77 -0.42 -10.18 6.92
C MET A 77 -0.70 -11.07 5.71
N LYS A 78 -1.39 -12.21 5.88
CA LYS A 78 -1.82 -13.09 4.77
C LYS A 78 -2.69 -12.36 3.76
N HIS A 79 -3.66 -11.57 4.22
CA HIS A 79 -4.52 -10.77 3.34
C HIS A 79 -3.80 -9.62 2.64
N SER A 80 -2.72 -9.11 3.24
CA SER A 80 -1.91 -8.02 2.69
C SER A 80 -0.82 -8.52 1.74
N PHE A 81 -0.33 -9.76 1.91
CA PHE A 81 0.73 -10.32 1.06
C PHE A 81 0.25 -10.71 -0.33
N LYS A 82 -0.97 -11.25 -0.46
CA LYS A 82 -1.51 -11.63 -1.77
C LYS A 82 -1.50 -10.46 -2.78
N PRO A 83 -2.05 -9.26 -2.47
CA PRO A 83 -1.95 -8.12 -3.38
C PRO A 83 -0.52 -7.58 -3.49
N MET A 84 0.30 -7.66 -2.43
CA MET A 84 1.69 -7.21 -2.46
C MET A 84 2.48 -7.93 -3.56
N PHE A 85 2.47 -9.27 -3.61
CA PHE A 85 3.21 -10.00 -4.64
C PHE A 85 2.71 -9.70 -6.06
N ILE A 86 1.39 -9.59 -6.23
CA ILE A 86 0.76 -9.27 -7.51
C ILE A 86 1.16 -7.87 -7.99
N THR A 87 1.27 -6.90 -7.08
CA THR A 87 1.63 -5.51 -7.43
C THR A 87 3.15 -5.28 -7.50
N PHE A 88 3.94 -6.06 -6.78
CA PHE A 88 5.39 -5.89 -6.68
C PHE A 88 6.10 -6.25 -7.99
N ILE A 89 5.74 -7.36 -8.64
CA ILE A 89 6.39 -7.79 -9.89
C ILE A 89 6.19 -6.74 -11.00
N PRO A 90 4.95 -6.28 -11.31
CA PRO A 90 4.74 -5.22 -12.29
C PRO A 90 5.42 -3.90 -11.90
N LEU A 91 5.44 -3.56 -10.61
CA LEU A 91 6.11 -2.36 -10.13
C LEU A 91 7.61 -2.37 -10.44
N LEU A 92 8.30 -3.49 -10.21
CA LEU A 92 9.73 -3.60 -10.49
C LEU A 92 10.04 -3.46 -11.98
N VAL A 93 9.27 -4.12 -12.85
CA VAL A 93 9.43 -4.03 -14.30
C VAL A 93 9.22 -2.58 -14.77
N LEU A 94 8.16 -1.94 -14.29
CA LEU A 94 7.84 -0.55 -14.62
C LEU A 94 8.90 0.42 -14.07
N PHE A 95 9.38 0.19 -12.86
CA PHE A 95 10.40 1.03 -12.23
C PHE A 95 11.74 0.93 -12.97
N TRP A 96 12.14 -0.27 -13.41
CA TRP A 96 13.34 -0.47 -14.22
C TRP A 96 13.26 0.29 -15.55
N TRP A 97 12.11 0.24 -16.22
CA TRP A 97 11.88 0.96 -17.47
C TRP A 97 11.89 2.48 -17.31
N ILE A 98 11.18 3.01 -16.30
CA ILE A 98 11.13 4.46 -15.99
C ILE A 98 12.53 4.96 -15.62
N ARG A 99 13.26 4.20 -14.80
CA ARG A 99 14.62 4.56 -14.41
C ARG A 99 15.52 4.77 -15.63
N GLY A 100 15.48 3.88 -16.61
CA GLY A 100 16.31 3.99 -17.83
C GLY A 100 15.96 5.17 -18.74
N ILE A 101 14.84 5.86 -18.51
CA ILE A 101 14.45 7.06 -19.26
C ILE A 101 14.73 8.32 -18.44
N TYR A 102 14.29 8.36 -17.18
CA TYR A 102 14.30 9.60 -16.40
C TYR A 102 15.62 9.91 -15.69
N THR A 103 16.53 8.96 -15.52
CA THR A 103 17.85 9.24 -14.89
C THR A 103 18.61 10.33 -15.63
N ASP A 104 18.49 10.35 -16.96
CA ASP A 104 19.29 11.22 -17.81
C ASP A 104 18.57 12.54 -18.11
N ILE A 105 17.26 12.60 -17.85
CA ILE A 105 16.37 13.72 -18.23
C ILE A 105 15.98 14.57 -17.02
N LEU A 106 15.72 13.94 -15.87
CA LEU A 106 15.15 14.61 -14.70
C LEU A 106 15.85 14.17 -13.42
N SER A 107 16.79 14.99 -12.95
CA SER A 107 17.38 14.80 -11.63
C SER A 107 16.29 14.82 -10.55
N GLY A 108 16.33 13.86 -9.62
CA GLY A 108 15.31 13.72 -8.59
C GLY A 108 13.95 13.22 -9.08
N TRP A 109 13.85 12.62 -10.28
CA TRP A 109 12.61 12.00 -10.79
C TRP A 109 11.94 11.07 -9.78
N ILE A 110 12.72 10.39 -8.94
CA ILE A 110 12.20 9.49 -7.91
C ILE A 110 11.36 10.23 -6.86
N TRP A 111 11.72 11.47 -6.51
CA TRP A 111 10.96 12.29 -5.55
C TRP A 111 9.65 12.77 -6.14
N TRP A 112 9.64 13.11 -7.43
CA TRP A 112 8.41 13.41 -8.16
C TRP A 112 7.47 12.20 -8.18
N TYR A 113 8.01 11.01 -8.49
CA TYR A 113 7.23 9.77 -8.48
C TYR A 113 6.67 9.44 -7.10
N ILE A 114 7.51 9.50 -6.05
CA ILE A 114 7.10 9.18 -4.67
C ILE A 114 6.08 10.22 -4.17
N GLY A 115 6.34 11.51 -4.36
CA GLY A 115 5.45 12.58 -3.90
C GLY A 115 4.06 12.46 -4.52
N THR A 116 3.98 12.30 -5.84
CA THR A 116 2.70 12.15 -6.53
C THR A 116 1.99 10.85 -6.17
N SER A 117 2.71 9.71 -6.10
CA SER A 117 2.10 8.43 -5.75
C SER A 117 1.56 8.41 -4.31
N LEU A 118 2.23 9.05 -3.36
CA LEU A 118 1.73 9.19 -1.99
C LEU A 118 0.40 9.94 -1.94
N ILE A 119 0.34 11.13 -2.55
CA ILE A 119 -0.86 11.97 -2.59
C ILE A 119 -1.99 11.23 -3.32
N ALA A 120 -1.71 10.69 -4.51
CA ALA A 120 -2.66 9.91 -5.28
C ALA A 120 -3.19 8.73 -4.45
N SER A 121 -2.33 8.05 -3.70
CA SER A 121 -2.75 6.87 -2.93
C SER A 121 -3.71 7.22 -1.80
N ILE A 122 -3.53 8.37 -1.13
CA ILE A 122 -4.43 8.84 -0.08
C ILE A 122 -5.81 9.12 -0.69
N ILE A 123 -5.83 9.88 -1.80
CA ILE A 123 -7.06 10.24 -2.51
C ILE A 123 -7.78 8.98 -2.99
N LEU A 124 -7.06 8.07 -3.65
CA LEU A 124 -7.63 6.88 -4.26
C LEU A 124 -8.11 5.86 -3.24
N ARG A 125 -7.38 5.64 -2.13
CA ARG A 125 -7.85 4.76 -1.05
C ARG A 125 -9.14 5.28 -0.44
N LYS A 126 -9.26 6.59 -0.24
CA LYS A 126 -10.49 7.21 0.27
C LYS A 126 -11.64 7.11 -0.73
N ALA A 127 -11.40 7.44 -2.00
CA ALA A 127 -12.40 7.36 -3.06
C ALA A 127 -12.89 5.92 -3.30
N LEU A 128 -11.99 4.95 -3.28
CA LEU A 128 -12.29 3.54 -3.53
C LEU A 128 -12.71 2.77 -2.28
N LYS A 129 -12.74 3.41 -1.09
CA LYS A 129 -13.06 2.80 0.21
C LYS A 129 -12.20 1.56 0.52
N VAL A 130 -10.91 1.66 0.21
CA VAL A 130 -9.93 0.60 0.52
C VAL A 130 -9.45 0.79 1.95
N VAL A 131 -9.56 -0.26 2.75
CA VAL A 131 -9.20 -0.31 4.17
C VAL A 131 -7.72 -0.64 4.34
#